data_AF-A0A2N2BWL2-F1
#
_entry.id   AF-A0A2N2BWL2-F1
#
_cell.length_a   1.000
_cell.length_b   1.000
_cell.length_c   1.000
_cell.angle_alpha   90.00
_cell.angle_beta   90.00
_cell.angle_gamma   90.00
#
_symmetry.space_group_name_H-M   'P 1'
#
loop_
_entity.id
_entity.type
_entity.pdbx_description
1 polymer ?
#
loop_
_entity_poly.entity_id
_entity_poly.type
_entity_poly.pdbx_seq_one_letter_code
_entity_poly.pdbx_strand_id
1 'polypeptide(L)' 'MKTLDGNALIHRIIDLKKKKVDVIRELNKRGISCHASRFSDVLNGNYPIRTEKVMEILTNTDKILTDWEAKQAQ' A
#
# COMPACT_ATOMS: atom_id res chain seq x y z
N MET A 1 -13.06 10.84 -7.28
CA MET A 1 -11.87 9.99 -7.01
C MET A 1 -11.47 10.19 -5.57
N LYS A 2 -11.41 9.13 -4.74
CA LYS A 2 -10.80 9.24 -3.41
C LYS A 2 -9.29 9.47 -3.61
N THR A 3 -8.77 10.57 -3.08
CA THR A 3 -7.32 10.79 -3.05
C THR A 3 -6.72 9.76 -2.12
N LEU A 4 -6.02 8.76 -2.67
CA LEU A 4 -5.30 7.79 -1.84
C LEU A 4 -4.14 8.51 -1.15
N ASP A 5 -4.21 8.61 0.16
CA ASP A 5 -3.15 9.15 1.02
C ASP A 5 -2.28 8.00 1.53
N GLY A 6 -0.98 8.07 1.25
CA GLY A 6 -0.02 7.07 1.68
C GLY A 6 0.07 6.96 3.21
N ASN A 7 -0.09 8.08 3.93
CA ASN A 7 -0.03 8.07 5.40
C ASN A 7 -1.21 7.31 6.01
N ALA A 8 -2.41 7.48 5.46
CA ALA A 8 -3.59 6.71 5.88
C ALA A 8 -3.39 5.19 5.69
N LEU A 9 -2.71 4.78 4.60
CA LEU A 9 -2.38 3.37 4.37
C LEU A 9 -1.34 2.85 5.37
N ILE A 10 -0.39 3.68 5.84
CA ILE A 10 0.55 3.30 6.91
C ILE A 10 -0.20 2.97 8.20
N HIS A 11 -1.15 3.83 8.60
CA HIS A 11 -1.95 3.59 9.80
C HIS A 11 -2.71 2.27 9.72
N ARG A 12 -3.38 2.00 8.59
CA ARG A 12 -4.07 0.73 8.35
C ARG A 12 -3.15 -0.49 8.41
N ILE A 13 -1.94 -0.40 7.87
CA ILE A 13 -0.92 -1.47 7.98
C ILE A 13 -0.61 -1.78 9.45
N ILE A 14 -0.45 -0.73 10.27
CA ILE A 14 -0.16 -0.85 11.69
C ILE A 14 -1.35 -1.45 12.44
N ASP A 15 -2.56 -0.97 12.19
CA ASP A 15 -3.79 -1.44 12.84
C ASP A 15 -4.04 -2.93 12.56
N LEU A 16 -3.78 -3.38 11.34
CA LEU A 16 -3.86 -4.79 10.93
C LEU A 16 -2.72 -5.66 11.49
N LYS A 17 -1.78 -5.07 12.25
CA LYS A 17 -0.56 -5.73 12.76
C LYS A 17 0.28 -6.36 11.65
N LYS A 18 0.36 -5.70 10.50
CA LYS A 18 1.14 -6.15 9.33
C LYS A 18 2.40 -5.31 9.18
N LYS A 19 3.38 -5.86 8.47
CA LYS A 19 4.60 -5.12 8.11
C LYS A 19 4.48 -4.60 6.68
N LYS A 20 5.16 -3.49 6.38
CA LYS A 20 5.29 -2.97 5.00
C LYS A 20 5.80 -4.06 4.03
N VAL A 21 6.70 -4.93 4.50
CA VAL A 21 7.23 -6.05 3.71
C VAL A 21 6.17 -7.10 3.34
N ASP A 22 5.13 -7.26 4.15
CA ASP A 22 4.03 -8.19 3.84
C ASP A 22 3.18 -7.64 2.69
N VAL A 23 2.92 -6.34 2.69
CA VAL A 23 2.24 -5.66 1.57
C VAL A 23 3.09 -5.77 0.31
N ILE A 24 4.40 -5.52 0.39
CA ILE A 24 5.31 -5.65 -0.76
C ILE A 24 5.29 -7.08 -1.32
N ARG A 25 5.27 -8.10 -0.45
CA ARG A 25 5.14 -9.51 -0.88
C ARG A 25 3.84 -9.75 -1.63
N GLU A 26 2.72 -9.23 -1.15
CA GLU A 26 1.43 -9.35 -1.85
C GLU A 26 1.39 -8.57 -3.17
N LEU A 27 1.98 -7.38 -3.23
CA LEU A 27 2.14 -6.63 -4.48
C LEU A 27 2.94 -7.45 -5.50
N ASN A 28 4.07 -8.03 -5.09
CA ASN A 28 4.88 -8.87 -5.97
C ASN A 28 4.13 -10.12 -6.44
N LYS A 29 3.34 -10.78 -5.57
CA LYS A 29 2.46 -11.90 -5.97
C LYS A 29 1.41 -11.50 -7.00
N ARG A 30 0.94 -10.25 -6.96
CA ARG A 30 0.01 -9.67 -7.94
C ARG A 30 0.71 -9.16 -9.21
N GLY A 31 2.01 -9.41 -9.38
CA GLY A 31 2.80 -8.96 -10.53
C GLY A 31 3.27 -7.51 -10.46
N ILE A 32 3.04 -6.82 -9.34
CA ILE A 32 3.39 -5.41 -9.16
C ILE A 32 4.75 -5.34 -8.46
N SER A 33 5.81 -5.27 -9.26
CA SER A 33 7.16 -5.10 -8.73
C SER A 33 7.29 -3.75 -7.99
N CYS A 34 7.70 -3.83 -6.73
CA CYS A 34 7.94 -2.67 -5.88
C CYS A 34 9.14 -2.90 -4.94
N HIS A 35 10.15 -2.04 -5.03
CA HIS A 35 11.26 -2.04 -4.07
C HIS A 35 10.84 -1.37 -2.75
N ALA A 36 11.40 -1.84 -1.63
CA ALA A 36 11.03 -1.37 -0.29
C ALA A 36 11.29 0.12 -0.05
N SER A 37 12.35 0.67 -0.63
CA SER A 37 12.65 2.11 -0.60
C SER A 37 11.54 2.90 -1.29
N ARG A 38 11.25 2.55 -2.55
CA ARG A 38 10.16 3.16 -3.34
C ARG A 38 8.81 3.03 -2.64
N PHE A 39 8.48 1.87 -2.08
CA PHE A 39 7.25 1.68 -1.32
C PHE A 39 7.16 2.63 -0.13
N SER A 40 8.26 2.78 0.61
CA SER A 40 8.32 3.69 1.77
C SER A 40 8.16 5.14 1.36
N ASP A 41 8.84 5.56 0.29
CA ASP A 41 8.72 6.91 -0.26
C ASP A 41 7.29 7.21 -0.76
N VAL A 42 6.63 6.24 -1.39
CA VAL A 42 5.23 6.36 -1.84
C VAL A 42 4.30 6.56 -0.65
N LEU A 43 4.45 5.73 0.38
CA LEU A 43 3.58 5.81 1.54
C LEU A 43 3.83 7.05 2.40
N ASN A 44 5.08 7.50 2.50
CA ASN A 44 5.43 8.70 3.27
C ASN A 44 5.11 10.01 2.52
N GLY A 45 4.63 9.94 1.27
CA GLY A 45 4.32 11.13 0.46
C GLY A 45 5.55 11.83 -0.15
N ASN A 46 6.72 11.18 -0.18
CA ASN A 46 7.96 11.73 -0.73
C ASN A 46 7.98 11.81 -2.28
N TYR A 47 6.88 11.50 -2.95
CA TYR A 47 6.72 11.66 -4.40
C TYR A 47 5.81 12.85 -4.71
N PRO A 48 6.37 14.04 -5.01
CA PRO A 48 5.56 15.20 -5.40
C PRO A 48 4.80 14.96 -6.71
N ILE A 49 5.25 14.00 -7.53
CA ILE A 49 4.61 13.61 -8.79
C ILE A 49 3.96 12.24 -8.62
N ARG A 50 2.62 12.21 -8.68
CA ARG A 50 1.83 10.96 -8.75
C ARG A 50 1.95 10.35 -10.14
N THR A 51 3.06 9.65 -10.38
CA THR A 51 3.22 8.83 -11.58
C THR A 51 2.21 7.68 -11.60
N GLU A 52 1.95 7.10 -12.77
CA GLU A 52 1.09 5.92 -12.90
C GLU A 52 1.53 4.80 -11.97
N LYS A 53 2.84 4.60 -11.81
CA LYS A 53 3.39 3.57 -10.92
C LYS A 53 3.11 3.85 -9.45
N VAL A 54 3.16 5.10 -9.02
CA VAL A 54 2.81 5.51 -7.64
C VAL A 54 1.33 5.25 -7.39
N MET A 55 0.46 5.61 -8.34
CA MET A 55 -0.97 5.37 -8.24
C MET A 55 -1.32 3.88 -8.25
N GLU A 56 -0.61 3.08 -9.04
CA GLU A 56 -0.75 1.63 -9.07
C GLU A 56 -0.40 1.01 -7.70
N ILE A 57 0.72 1.44 -7.10
CA ILE A 57 1.14 0.96 -5.77
C ILE A 57 0.10 1.33 -4.71
N LEU A 58 -0.33 2.59 -4.66
CA LEU A 58 -1.32 3.05 -3.68
C LEU A 58 -2.65 2.31 -3.83
N THR A 59 -3.15 2.18 -5.07
CA THR A 59 -4.43 1.50 -5.35
C THR A 59 -4.38 0.03 -4.96
N ASN A 60 -3.30 -0.67 -5.29
CA ASN A 60 -3.21 -2.08 -4.95
C ASN A 60 -2.92 -2.32 -3.47
N THR A 61 -2.20 -1.40 -2.82
CA THR A 61 -2.04 -1.42 -1.36
C THR A 61 -3.40 -1.28 -0.68
N ASP A 62 -4.20 -0.29 -1.06
CA ASP A 62 -5.56 -0.09 -0.54
C ASP A 62 -6.41 -1.36 -0.64
N LYS A 63 -6.41 -2.00 -1.83
CA LYS A 63 -7.10 -3.28 -2.05
C LYS A 63 -6.60 -4.40 -1.12
N ILE A 64 -5.29 -4.58 -1.00
CA ILE A 64 -4.70 -5.60 -0.11
C ILE A 64 -5.14 -5.40 1.33
N LEU A 65 -5.11 -4.16 1.81
CA LEU A 65 -5.51 -3.84 3.18
C LEU A 65 -7.01 -4.06 3.39
N THR A 66 -7.85 -3.68 2.43
CA THR A 66 -9.30 -3.95 2.48
C THR A 66 -9.60 -5.45 2.49
N ASP A 67 -8.88 -6.25 1.70
CA ASP A 67 -9.02 -7.71 1.72
C ASP A 67 -8.63 -8.30 3.09
N TRP A 68 -7.65 -7.72 3.77
CA TRP A 68 -7.22 -8.14 5.10
C TRP A 68 -8.18 -7.70 6.21
N GLU A 69 -8.73 -6.48 6.13
CA GLU A 69 -9.76 -5.97 7.03
C GLU A 69 -11.01 -6.86 6.99
N ALA A 70 -11.47 -7.21 5.78
CA ALA A 70 -12.63 -8.08 5.60
C ALA A 70 -12.43 -9.47 6.23
N LYS A 71 -11.20 -10.00 6.23
CA LYS A 71 -10.86 -11.30 6.85
C LYS A 71 -10.76 -11.24 8.38
N GLN A 72 -10.56 -10.07 8.99
CA GLN A 72 -10.56 -9.93 10.45
C GLN A 72 -11.96 -9.71 11.02
N ALA A 73 -12.90 -9.24 10.20
CA ALA A 73 -14.31 -9.06 10.59
C ALA A 73 -15.12 -10.37 10.57
N GLN A 74 -14.51 -11.48 10.12
CA GLN A 74 -15.03 -12.84 10.16
C GLN A 74 -14.37 -13.63 11.29
#